data_AF-A0A553NTR2-F1
#
_entry.id   AF-A0A553NTR2-F1
#
_cell.length_a   1.000
_cell.length_b   1.000
_cell.length_c   1.000
_cell.angle_alpha   90.00
_cell.angle_beta   90.00
_cell.angle_gamma   90.00
#
_symmetry.space_group_name_H-M   'P 1'
#
loop_
_entity.id
_entity.type
_entity.pdbx_description
1 polymer ?
#
loop_
_entity_poly.entity_id
_entity_poly.type
_entity_poly.pdbx_seq_one_letter_code
_entity_poly.pdbx_strand_id
1 'polypeptide(L)'
;MRMYVPSSLSNTESNEPLSMATSSGPWPNESMMTGERDQADPVPGALAPPASPSPSTLLTGKSIQTFHCDRCRRTFVCRHSVLSHRKARRCRQAQEAPCSADHTHQPIRLQFDSMTEALNWRLENQLDRYFSLKSAKNSNGTPGSYRIMRCNQNVKDRIASSKKSKKAYDCAAKVIFNQKEVCVCENHELVECSNVKQQVLVYGCIEHSHPIERNKIRLSKVAKDRASELIASGVPSDVVLKEYRSMHEQDPESKPLKYEDIYRIKKMCKLKGYGGKNVQDITASHLPIGSTLKGTLVRKRATKTSISSENDIDKKRLKNEQKELNVILKEFEMVEDKMSSIKKFLIADDKPIAEKKHLVDSLSSLLSNFVGSSPLSDQ
;
A
#
# COMPACT_ATOMS: atom_id res chain seq x y z
N MET A 1 -40.76 -46.67 19.78
CA MET A 1 -41.98 -46.18 19.11
C MET A 1 -41.55 -45.50 17.82
N ARG A 2 -41.92 -46.10 16.67
CA ARG A 2 -41.51 -45.86 15.26
C ARG A 2 -39.98 -45.96 15.00
N MET A 3 -39.39 -47.13 14.71
CA MET A 3 -39.47 -48.02 13.51
C MET A 3 -38.93 -47.35 12.23
N TYR A 4 -37.73 -47.76 11.77
CA TYR A 4 -37.45 -48.65 10.61
C TYR A 4 -37.64 -47.94 9.23
N VAL A 5 -36.59 -47.61 8.42
CA VAL A 5 -35.72 -48.45 7.52
C VAL A 5 -36.20 -48.34 6.04
N PRO A 6 -35.44 -48.66 4.96
CA PRO A 6 -34.14 -48.18 4.42
C PRO A 6 -34.20 -48.00 2.86
N SER A 7 -33.04 -48.09 2.16
CA SER A 7 -32.86 -48.42 0.71
C SER A 7 -33.18 -47.28 -0.29
N SER A 8 -32.49 -47.12 -1.43
CA SER A 8 -31.91 -48.13 -2.33
C SER A 8 -30.98 -47.49 -3.38
N LEU A 9 -30.01 -48.28 -3.86
CA LEU A 9 -29.56 -48.45 -5.26
C LEU A 9 -28.94 -47.22 -5.96
N SER A 10 -27.62 -47.19 -6.16
CA SER A 10 -26.89 -47.73 -7.32
C SER A 10 -27.41 -47.22 -8.67
N ASN A 11 -26.68 -46.29 -9.27
CA ASN A 11 -26.51 -46.23 -10.73
C ASN A 11 -25.05 -45.90 -11.03
N THR A 12 -24.31 -46.96 -11.36
CA THR A 12 -23.12 -46.95 -12.18
C THR A 12 -23.52 -46.55 -13.60
N GLU A 13 -23.12 -45.35 -14.02
CA GLU A 13 -22.92 -45.06 -15.44
C GLU A 13 -21.45 -44.73 -15.66
N SER A 14 -20.78 -45.72 -16.21
CA SER A 14 -19.52 -45.65 -16.94
C SER A 14 -19.64 -44.63 -18.07
N ASN A 15 -18.90 -43.53 -17.98
CA ASN A 15 -18.53 -42.75 -19.16
C ASN A 15 -17.03 -42.96 -19.44
N GLU A 16 -16.78 -43.51 -20.62
CA GLU A 16 -15.48 -43.75 -21.20
C GLU A 16 -14.63 -42.47 -21.30
N PRO A 17 -13.29 -42.60 -21.21
CA PRO A 17 -12.39 -41.48 -21.43
C PRO A 17 -12.26 -41.20 -22.94
N LEU A 18 -12.82 -40.07 -23.40
CA LEU A 18 -12.53 -39.56 -24.72
C LEU A 18 -11.07 -39.08 -24.77
N SER A 19 -10.23 -39.90 -25.39
CA SER A 19 -8.85 -39.61 -25.78
C SER A 19 -8.82 -38.42 -26.75
N MET A 20 -8.44 -37.24 -26.25
CA MET A 20 -8.08 -36.11 -27.10
C MET A 20 -6.60 -36.22 -27.45
N ALA A 21 -6.36 -36.48 -28.74
CA ALA A 21 -5.05 -36.52 -29.36
C ALA A 21 -4.27 -35.21 -29.13
N THR A 22 -3.04 -35.36 -28.66
CA THR A 22 -2.02 -34.32 -28.64
C THR A 22 -1.62 -33.98 -30.08
N SER A 23 -2.13 -32.89 -30.63
CA SER A 23 -1.62 -32.33 -31.88
C SER A 23 -0.35 -31.53 -31.59
N SER A 24 0.80 -32.17 -31.78
CA SER A 24 2.11 -31.54 -31.85
C SER A 24 2.20 -30.70 -33.12
N GLY A 25 1.89 -29.41 -33.01
CA GLY A 25 2.08 -28.44 -34.10
C GLY A 25 3.51 -27.87 -34.08
N PRO A 26 4.23 -27.88 -35.22
CA PRO A 26 5.61 -27.38 -35.31
C PRO A 26 5.66 -25.84 -35.25
N TRP A 27 6.62 -25.32 -34.49
CA TRP A 27 6.96 -23.90 -34.43
C TRP A 27 7.55 -23.44 -35.76
N PRO A 28 7.06 -22.37 -36.40
CA PRO A 28 7.70 -21.83 -37.58
C PRO A 28 8.93 -20.98 -37.21
N ASN A 29 10.00 -21.30 -37.93
CA ASN A 29 11.31 -20.66 -38.05
C ASN A 29 11.38 -19.15 -37.74
N GLU A 30 12.37 -18.81 -36.92
CA GLU A 30 13.04 -17.50 -36.92
C GLU A 30 13.63 -17.24 -38.32
N SER A 31 13.05 -16.29 -39.05
CA SER A 31 13.64 -15.75 -40.26
C SER A 31 14.39 -14.48 -39.93
N MET A 32 15.69 -14.52 -40.23
CA MET A 32 16.63 -13.42 -40.22
C MET A 32 16.08 -12.24 -41.04
N MET A 33 16.11 -11.05 -40.44
CA MET A 33 16.16 -9.77 -41.15
C MET A 33 17.25 -8.93 -40.51
N THR A 34 18.42 -8.97 -41.12
CA THR A 34 19.47 -7.96 -41.00
C THR A 34 18.99 -6.72 -41.76
N GLY A 35 18.51 -5.71 -41.03
CA GLY A 35 18.12 -4.41 -41.57
C GLY A 35 19.03 -3.31 -41.03
N GLU A 36 19.43 -2.43 -41.94
CA GLU A 36 20.44 -1.38 -41.83
C GLU A 36 20.37 -0.50 -40.58
N ARG A 37 21.55 -0.20 -40.03
CA ARG A 37 21.78 0.89 -39.07
C ARG A 37 22.02 2.18 -39.84
N ASP A 38 20.99 2.98 -39.99
CA ASP A 38 21.13 4.39 -40.32
C ASP A 38 21.63 5.18 -39.10
N GLN A 39 22.58 6.07 -39.37
CA GLN A 39 23.20 6.99 -38.43
C GLN A 39 22.16 7.95 -37.87
N ALA A 40 21.97 7.93 -36.54
CA ALA A 40 21.24 8.95 -35.81
C ALA A 40 22.22 9.99 -35.27
N ASP A 41 21.92 11.26 -35.57
CA ASP A 41 22.60 12.46 -35.08
C ASP A 41 22.65 12.51 -33.54
N PRO A 42 23.69 13.14 -32.96
CA PRO A 42 23.85 13.26 -31.52
C PRO A 42 22.78 14.21 -30.92
N VAL A 43 21.91 13.66 -30.08
CA VAL A 43 20.98 14.42 -29.23
C VAL A 43 21.76 15.08 -28.07
N PRO A 44 21.79 16.42 -27.97
CA PRO A 44 22.40 17.10 -26.83
C PRO A 44 21.36 17.24 -25.72
N GLY A 45 21.52 16.48 -24.63
CA GLY A 45 20.69 16.66 -23.44
C GLY A 45 20.45 15.40 -22.63
N ALA A 46 21.50 14.70 -22.22
CA ALA A 46 21.39 13.66 -21.21
C ALA A 46 20.98 14.30 -19.87
N LEU A 47 19.68 14.23 -19.56
CA LEU A 47 19.16 14.46 -18.21
C LEU A 47 19.90 13.54 -17.25
N ALA A 48 20.48 14.15 -16.20
CA ALA A 48 21.24 13.44 -15.18
C ALA A 48 20.46 12.22 -14.66
N PRO A 49 21.13 11.07 -14.43
CA PRO A 49 20.48 9.88 -13.92
C PRO A 49 19.72 10.20 -12.62
N PRO A 50 18.52 9.62 -12.41
CA PRO A 50 17.75 9.84 -11.20
C PRO A 50 18.62 9.50 -9.99
N ALA A 51 18.74 10.47 -9.08
CA ALA A 51 19.56 10.36 -7.88
C ALA A 51 19.34 9.00 -7.20
N SER A 52 20.44 8.27 -7.03
CA SER A 52 20.50 6.99 -6.35
C SER A 52 19.74 7.08 -5.01
N PRO A 53 18.90 6.09 -4.65
CA PRO A 53 18.15 6.12 -3.42
C PRO A 53 19.11 6.27 -2.23
N SER A 54 18.88 7.32 -1.44
CA SER A 54 19.70 7.68 -0.30
C SER A 54 19.90 6.46 0.61
N PRO A 55 21.14 6.12 1.00
CA PRO A 55 21.41 5.00 1.87
C PRO A 55 20.64 5.19 3.19
N SER A 56 19.79 4.22 3.50
CA SER A 56 19.09 4.20 4.78
C SER A 56 20.12 4.28 5.90
N THR A 57 19.91 5.23 6.81
CA THR A 57 20.77 5.58 7.94
C THR A 57 21.16 4.33 8.72
N LEU A 58 22.38 3.86 8.48
CA LEU A 58 22.99 2.72 9.17
C LEU A 58 23.28 3.15 10.61
N LEU A 59 22.59 2.51 11.55
CA LEU A 59 22.94 2.50 12.96
C LEU A 59 24.37 1.93 13.11
N THR A 60 25.36 2.81 13.20
CA THR A 60 26.75 2.48 13.55
C THR A 60 26.84 2.09 15.02
N GLY A 61 26.63 0.81 15.31
CA GLY A 61 26.91 0.21 16.60
C GLY A 61 27.00 -1.30 16.43
N LYS A 62 28.20 -1.86 16.62
CA LYS A 62 28.56 -3.31 16.62
C LYS A 62 27.67 -4.18 15.73
N SER A 63 28.17 -4.59 14.56
CA SER A 63 27.46 -5.48 13.62
C SER A 63 26.77 -6.63 14.37
N ILE A 64 25.47 -6.49 14.58
CA ILE A 64 24.69 -7.53 15.26
C ILE A 64 24.70 -8.71 14.31
N GLN A 65 25.36 -9.80 14.71
CA GLN A 65 25.31 -11.05 13.96
C GLN A 65 23.85 -11.47 13.85
N THR A 66 23.34 -11.53 12.62
CA THR A 66 21.99 -12.02 12.35
C THR A 66 22.07 -13.45 11.84
N PHE A 67 21.07 -14.24 12.19
CA PHE A 67 20.97 -15.65 11.79
C PHE A 67 19.72 -15.83 10.96
N HIS A 68 19.75 -16.69 9.94
CA HIS A 68 18.60 -16.87 9.06
C HIS A 68 18.06 -18.31 9.02
N CYS A 69 16.77 -18.42 8.74
CA CYS A 69 16.15 -19.71 8.43
C CYS A 69 16.33 -20.02 6.95
N ASP A 70 16.98 -21.14 6.65
CA ASP A 70 17.16 -21.73 5.32
C ASP A 70 15.85 -21.92 4.55
N ARG A 71 14.75 -22.21 5.25
CA ARG A 71 13.45 -22.48 4.61
C ARG A 71 12.63 -21.23 4.31
N CYS A 72 12.51 -20.31 5.26
CA CYS A 72 11.61 -19.16 5.15
C CYS A 72 12.32 -17.81 4.99
N ARG A 73 13.66 -17.82 4.97
CA ARG A 73 14.56 -16.64 4.87
C ARG A 73 14.36 -15.57 5.94
N ARG A 74 13.62 -15.87 7.00
CA ARG A 74 13.44 -14.95 8.14
C ARG A 74 14.76 -14.82 8.90
N THR A 75 15.10 -13.59 9.28
CA THR A 75 16.26 -13.26 10.11
C THR A 75 15.90 -13.26 11.59
N PHE A 76 16.89 -13.52 12.43
CA PHE A 76 16.79 -13.64 13.88
C PHE A 76 18.04 -13.06 14.52
N VAL A 77 17.89 -12.49 15.71
CA VAL A 77 18.99 -11.90 16.49
C VAL A 77 19.89 -12.95 17.15
N CYS A 78 19.47 -14.21 17.23
CA CYS A 78 20.28 -15.27 17.84
C CYS A 78 20.02 -16.66 17.22
N ARG A 79 21.05 -17.50 17.25
CA ARG A 79 21.02 -18.88 16.73
C ARG A 79 19.95 -19.75 17.38
N HIS A 80 19.77 -19.62 18.69
CA HIS A 80 18.75 -20.39 19.43
C HIS A 80 17.33 -20.12 18.90
N SER A 81 17.02 -18.87 18.54
CA SER A 81 15.72 -18.50 17.97
C SER A 81 15.48 -19.16 16.60
N VAL A 82 16.52 -19.28 15.76
CA VAL A 82 16.44 -20.01 14.49
C VAL A 82 16.13 -21.49 14.72
N LEU A 83 16.85 -22.12 15.65
CA LEU A 83 16.66 -23.54 15.96
C LEU A 83 15.25 -23.81 16.51
N SER A 84 14.78 -22.99 17.45
CA SER A 84 13.42 -23.06 17.99
C SER A 84 12.36 -22.86 16.88
N HIS A 85 12.57 -21.88 16.00
CA HIS A 85 11.71 -21.63 14.84
C HIS A 85 11.64 -22.84 13.89
N ARG A 86 12.78 -23.45 13.55
CA ARG A 86 12.88 -24.64 12.70
C ARG A 86 12.22 -25.84 13.35
N LYS A 87 12.50 -26.11 14.63
CA LYS A 87 11.93 -27.22 15.42
C LYS A 87 10.40 -27.13 15.49
N ALA A 88 9.87 -25.92 15.70
CA ALA A 88 8.43 -25.69 15.75
C ALA A 88 7.75 -25.69 14.36
N ARG A 89 8.49 -25.87 13.26
CA ARG A 89 7.99 -25.83 11.87
C ARG A 89 7.16 -24.57 11.54
N ARG A 90 7.42 -23.47 12.24
CA ARG A 90 6.68 -22.20 12.09
C ARG A 90 6.96 -21.51 10.75
N CYS A 91 8.07 -21.87 10.09
CA CYS A 91 8.41 -21.40 8.73
C CYS A 91 7.29 -21.70 7.74
N ARG A 92 6.84 -22.95 7.72
CA ARG A 92 5.91 -23.48 6.73
C ARG A 92 4.48 -23.00 7.00
N GLN A 93 4.01 -23.12 8.24
CA GLN A 93 2.63 -22.77 8.57
C GLN A 93 2.29 -21.30 8.31
N ALA A 94 3.22 -20.37 8.57
CA ALA A 94 2.95 -18.94 8.39
C ALA A 94 2.95 -18.50 6.92
N GLN A 95 3.73 -19.15 6.05
CA GLN A 95 3.86 -18.79 4.64
C GLN A 95 2.95 -19.62 3.73
N GLU A 96 2.60 -20.84 4.17
CA GLU A 96 1.93 -21.82 3.31
C GLU A 96 0.48 -22.10 3.67
N ALA A 97 0.04 -21.81 4.90
CA ALA A 97 -1.32 -22.08 5.26
C ALA A 97 -2.25 -21.27 4.34
N PRO A 98 -3.03 -21.94 3.49
CA PRO A 98 -4.09 -21.26 2.76
C PRO A 98 -5.04 -20.59 3.75
N CYS A 99 -5.93 -19.73 3.26
CA CYS A 99 -7.02 -19.29 4.13
C CYS A 99 -7.78 -20.51 4.67
N SER A 100 -8.28 -20.43 5.90
CA SER A 100 -8.88 -21.58 6.60
C SER A 100 -10.26 -21.99 6.07
N ALA A 101 -10.68 -21.46 4.93
CA ALA A 101 -11.99 -21.74 4.35
C ALA A 101 -11.90 -22.93 3.40
N ASP A 102 -12.99 -23.68 3.29
CA ASP A 102 -13.08 -24.81 2.38
C ASP A 102 -13.39 -24.33 0.95
N HIS A 103 -12.34 -24.16 0.13
CA HIS A 103 -12.45 -23.88 -1.30
C HIS A 103 -11.12 -24.20 -2.01
N THR A 104 -11.15 -24.24 -3.34
CA THR A 104 -9.93 -24.33 -4.14
C THR A 104 -9.06 -23.11 -3.85
N HIS A 105 -7.88 -23.32 -3.29
CA HIS A 105 -6.99 -22.23 -2.93
C HIS A 105 -6.13 -21.81 -4.12
N GLN A 106 -6.03 -20.50 -4.31
CA GLN A 106 -5.01 -19.90 -5.18
C GLN A 106 -4.05 -19.10 -4.29
N PRO A 107 -3.02 -19.75 -3.73
CA PRO A 107 -2.07 -19.08 -2.85
C PRO A 107 -1.15 -18.17 -3.68
N ILE A 108 -0.83 -17.00 -3.13
CA ILE A 108 0.19 -16.09 -3.69
C ILE A 108 1.37 -15.98 -2.73
N ARG A 109 2.58 -15.87 -3.29
CA ARG A 109 3.83 -15.66 -2.55
C ARG A 109 4.80 -14.86 -3.41
N LEU A 110 4.83 -13.56 -3.19
CA LEU A 110 5.65 -12.62 -3.94
C LEU A 110 6.54 -11.82 -2.97
N GLN A 111 7.66 -11.34 -3.50
CA GLN A 111 8.62 -10.50 -2.76
C GLN A 111 8.89 -9.26 -3.62
N PHE A 112 8.90 -8.10 -2.98
CA PHE A 112 9.15 -6.81 -3.62
C PHE A 112 10.19 -6.04 -2.82
N ASP A 113 10.91 -5.14 -3.48
CA ASP A 113 11.93 -4.33 -2.82
C ASP A 113 11.30 -3.15 -2.05
N SER A 114 10.09 -2.75 -2.43
CA SER A 114 9.37 -1.66 -1.75
C SER A 114 7.88 -1.91 -1.59
N MET A 115 7.27 -1.22 -0.61
CA MET A 115 5.82 -1.25 -0.42
C MET A 115 5.08 -0.59 -1.60
N THR A 116 5.69 0.41 -2.23
CA THR A 116 5.13 1.07 -3.42
C THR A 116 4.99 0.10 -4.57
N GLU A 117 6.05 -0.67 -4.87
CA GLU A 117 6.06 -1.68 -5.93
C GLU A 117 5.00 -2.77 -5.67
N ALA A 118 4.94 -3.30 -4.45
CA ALA A 118 3.92 -4.27 -4.05
C ALA A 118 2.48 -3.74 -4.22
N LEU A 119 2.26 -2.46 -3.93
CA LEU A 119 0.96 -1.81 -4.10
C LEU A 119 0.64 -1.51 -5.57
N ASN A 120 1.64 -1.29 -6.43
CA ASN A 120 1.46 -1.15 -7.87
C ASN A 120 1.09 -2.49 -8.49
N TRP A 121 1.80 -3.56 -8.16
CA TRP A 121 1.45 -4.92 -8.56
C TRP A 121 -0.01 -5.26 -8.24
N ARG A 122 -0.49 -4.86 -7.05
CA ARG A 122 -1.90 -5.02 -6.65
C ARG A 122 -2.86 -4.32 -7.62
N LEU A 123 -2.52 -3.12 -8.07
CA LEU A 123 -3.36 -2.32 -8.98
C LEU A 123 -3.34 -2.86 -10.40
N GLU A 124 -2.18 -3.31 -10.88
CA GLU A 124 -2.01 -3.96 -12.19
C GLU A 124 -2.84 -5.24 -12.28
N ASN A 125 -2.84 -6.04 -11.20
CA ASN A 125 -3.66 -7.24 -11.08
C ASN A 125 -5.11 -6.94 -10.61
N GLN A 126 -5.46 -5.65 -10.48
CA GLN A 126 -6.80 -5.16 -10.18
C GLN A 126 -7.45 -5.79 -8.94
N LEU A 127 -6.64 -6.23 -7.96
CA LEU A 127 -7.10 -6.89 -6.75
C LEU A 127 -7.96 -5.96 -5.88
N ASP A 128 -7.86 -4.65 -6.06
CA ASP A 128 -8.66 -3.66 -5.35
C ASP A 128 -10.15 -3.66 -5.74
N ARG A 129 -10.52 -4.34 -6.83
CA ARG A 129 -11.90 -4.66 -7.22
C ARG A 129 -12.57 -5.57 -6.19
N TYR A 130 -11.86 -6.61 -5.77
CA TYR A 130 -12.37 -7.72 -4.96
C TYR A 130 -12.00 -7.60 -3.48
N PHE A 131 -10.88 -6.94 -3.20
CA PHE A 131 -10.38 -6.77 -1.85
C PHE A 131 -10.50 -5.32 -1.38
N SER A 132 -10.78 -5.14 -0.09
CA SER A 132 -10.66 -3.87 0.60
C SER A 132 -9.42 -3.86 1.49
N LEU A 133 -8.62 -2.80 1.37
CA LEU A 133 -7.53 -2.53 2.30
C LEU A 133 -8.14 -2.19 3.66
N LYS A 134 -7.76 -2.95 4.69
CA LYS A 134 -8.06 -2.60 6.07
C LYS A 134 -6.96 -1.70 6.64
N SER A 135 -7.29 -0.99 7.73
CA SER A 135 -6.35 -0.13 8.43
C SER A 135 -5.00 -0.83 8.62
N ALA A 136 -3.93 -0.09 8.33
CA ALA A 136 -2.59 -0.56 8.59
C ALA A 136 -2.45 -0.74 10.11
N LYS A 137 -2.04 -1.92 10.55
CA LYS A 137 -1.57 -2.08 11.92
C LYS A 137 -0.12 -1.63 11.91
N ASN A 138 0.24 -0.71 12.80
CA ASN A 138 1.65 -0.44 13.04
C ASN A 138 2.23 -1.69 13.69
N SER A 139 3.05 -2.43 12.97
CA SER A 139 3.90 -3.46 13.59
C SER A 139 5.21 -2.82 13.96
N ASN A 140 5.62 -2.96 15.23
CA ASN A 140 6.93 -2.55 15.73
C ASN A 140 7.23 -1.05 15.54
N GLY A 141 6.23 -0.19 15.75
CA GLY A 141 6.42 1.27 15.69
C GLY A 141 6.61 1.86 14.28
N THR A 142 6.82 1.05 13.23
CA THR A 142 6.93 1.56 11.85
C THR A 142 5.54 1.67 11.19
N PRO A 143 5.03 2.88 10.93
CA PRO A 143 3.71 3.04 10.33
C PRO A 143 3.65 2.41 8.93
N GLY A 144 2.63 1.62 8.67
CA GLY A 144 2.37 1.07 7.33
C GLY A 144 3.22 -0.13 6.91
N SER A 145 4.09 -0.64 7.78
CA SER A 145 4.90 -1.86 7.55
C SER A 145 4.05 -3.12 7.34
N TYR A 146 2.83 -3.15 7.89
CA TYR A 146 1.92 -4.27 7.75
C TYR A 146 0.53 -3.83 7.26
N ARG A 147 0.07 -4.43 6.16
CA ARG A 147 -1.25 -4.16 5.58
C ARG A 147 -1.96 -5.47 5.26
N ILE A 148 -3.26 -5.51 5.55
CA ILE A 148 -4.11 -6.65 5.18
C ILE A 148 -5.20 -6.17 4.23
N MET A 149 -5.36 -6.90 3.15
CA MET A 149 -6.51 -6.85 2.27
C MET A 149 -7.43 -8.03 2.56
N ARG A 150 -8.74 -7.78 2.65
CA ARG A 150 -9.75 -8.82 2.82
C ARG A 150 -10.82 -8.71 1.76
N CYS A 151 -11.48 -9.82 1.44
CA CYS A 151 -12.64 -9.83 0.57
C CYS A 151 -13.62 -8.71 0.96
N ASN A 152 -14.01 -7.89 -0.02
CA ASN A 152 -14.92 -6.77 0.18
C ASN A 152 -16.34 -7.22 0.60
N GLN A 153 -16.71 -8.49 0.40
CA GLN A 153 -18.00 -9.08 0.77
C GLN A 153 -17.98 -9.81 2.11
N ASN A 154 -16.85 -9.84 2.82
CA ASN A 154 -16.75 -10.49 4.13
C ASN A 154 -17.67 -9.81 5.17
N VAL A 155 -18.49 -10.62 5.87
CA VAL A 155 -19.45 -10.21 6.90
C VAL A 155 -18.78 -9.73 8.19
N LYS A 156 -17.69 -10.36 8.61
CA LYS A 156 -16.98 -10.06 9.88
C LYS A 156 -16.49 -8.62 9.95
N ASP A 157 -16.29 -8.00 8.80
CA ASP A 157 -15.81 -6.62 8.68
C ASP A 157 -16.83 -5.57 9.15
N ARG A 158 -18.11 -5.96 9.33
CA ARG A 158 -19.20 -5.03 9.64
C ARG A 158 -19.89 -5.24 10.99
N ILE A 159 -19.50 -6.22 11.79
CA ILE A 159 -20.02 -6.33 13.17
C ILE A 159 -19.72 -5.05 13.96
N ALA A 160 -18.67 -4.30 13.59
CA ALA A 160 -18.36 -2.99 14.15
C ALA A 160 -19.21 -1.81 13.61
N SER A 161 -20.02 -2.00 12.56
CA SER A 161 -20.87 -0.95 11.98
C SER A 161 -22.35 -1.23 12.28
N SER A 162 -23.01 -0.34 13.02
CA SER A 162 -24.38 -0.48 13.54
C SER A 162 -25.49 -0.70 12.49
N LYS A 163 -25.20 -0.61 11.20
CA LYS A 163 -26.15 -0.87 10.11
C LYS A 163 -25.99 -2.32 9.61
N LYS A 164 -26.94 -3.18 10.00
CA LYS A 164 -27.13 -4.56 9.50
C LYS A 164 -27.21 -4.58 7.97
N SER A 165 -26.09 -4.60 7.27
CA SER A 165 -26.09 -4.81 5.81
C SER A 165 -26.03 -6.31 5.53
N LYS A 166 -26.87 -6.78 4.60
CA LYS A 166 -26.96 -8.16 4.11
C LYS A 166 -25.71 -8.61 3.33
N LYS A 167 -24.52 -8.54 3.92
CA LYS A 167 -23.38 -9.32 3.41
C LYS A 167 -23.64 -10.78 3.81
N ALA A 168 -23.42 -11.71 2.90
CA ALA A 168 -23.88 -13.10 3.05
C ALA A 168 -22.74 -14.09 3.34
N TYR A 169 -21.47 -13.71 3.15
CA TYR A 169 -20.38 -14.67 3.04
C TYR A 169 -19.27 -14.46 4.09
N ASP A 170 -18.88 -15.54 4.78
CA ASP A 170 -17.70 -15.59 5.66
C ASP A 170 -16.44 -15.93 4.85
N CYS A 171 -16.07 -15.03 3.94
CA CYS A 171 -14.95 -15.24 3.03
C CYS A 171 -13.59 -15.07 3.73
N ALA A 172 -12.80 -16.14 3.82
CA ALA A 172 -11.47 -16.10 4.45
C ALA A 172 -10.35 -15.61 3.52
N ALA A 173 -10.66 -15.33 2.24
CA ALA A 173 -9.72 -14.78 1.27
C ALA A 173 -9.10 -13.48 1.81
N LYS A 174 -7.77 -13.45 1.84
CA LYS A 174 -7.00 -12.30 2.32
C LYS A 174 -5.63 -12.29 1.67
N VAL A 175 -5.12 -11.09 1.44
CA VAL A 175 -3.77 -10.84 0.98
C VAL A 175 -3.07 -9.95 2.01
N ILE A 176 -1.88 -10.34 2.43
CA ILE A 176 -1.10 -9.67 3.46
C ILE A 176 0.15 -9.11 2.80
N PHE A 177 0.41 -7.82 3.05
CA PHE A 177 1.63 -7.12 2.71
C PHE A 177 2.40 -6.92 4.00
N ASN A 178 3.58 -7.50 4.11
CA ASN A 178 4.39 -7.47 5.32
C ASN A 178 5.82 -7.06 4.99
N GLN A 179 6.18 -5.83 5.35
CA GLN A 179 7.52 -5.30 5.26
C GLN A 179 8.34 -5.83 6.43
N LYS A 180 9.40 -6.57 6.14
CA LYS A 180 10.27 -7.16 7.15
C LYS A 180 11.68 -7.34 6.61
N GLU A 181 12.63 -7.53 7.50
CA GLU A 181 13.97 -7.96 7.15
C GLU A 181 13.96 -9.42 6.71
N VAL A 182 14.58 -9.68 5.56
CA VAL A 182 14.69 -10.99 4.93
C VAL A 182 16.14 -11.20 4.49
N CYS A 183 16.61 -12.43 4.64
CA CYS A 183 17.88 -12.86 4.08
C CYS A 183 17.77 -12.94 2.54
N VAL A 184 18.70 -12.31 1.84
CA VAL A 184 18.81 -12.34 0.37
C VAL A 184 20.13 -13.01 -0.05
N CYS A 185 20.70 -13.86 0.81
CA CYS A 185 21.82 -14.72 0.43
C CYS A 185 21.36 -15.71 -0.65
N GLU A 186 22.24 -16.05 -1.59
CA GLU A 186 21.97 -17.12 -2.56
C GLU A 186 22.19 -18.49 -1.90
N ASN A 187 23.33 -18.64 -1.22
CA ASN A 187 23.63 -19.81 -0.40
C ASN A 187 23.15 -19.61 1.04
N HIS A 188 22.34 -20.55 1.52
CA HIS A 188 21.72 -20.54 2.85
C HIS A 188 22.28 -21.65 3.79
N GLU A 189 23.39 -22.28 3.40
CA GLU A 189 24.07 -23.30 4.20
C GLU A 189 24.68 -22.69 5.47
N LEU A 190 25.14 -21.44 5.39
CA LEU A 190 25.64 -20.69 6.54
C LEU A 190 24.46 -20.22 7.40
N VAL A 191 24.53 -20.44 8.71
CA VAL A 191 23.47 -20.00 9.64
C VAL A 191 23.49 -18.48 9.81
N GLU A 192 24.67 -17.89 9.69
CA GLU A 192 24.88 -16.44 9.78
C GLU A 192 24.49 -15.76 8.47
N CYS A 193 23.83 -14.61 8.58
CA CYS A 193 23.41 -13.79 7.45
C CYS A 193 24.19 -12.48 7.45
N SER A 194 24.91 -12.24 6.36
CA SER A 194 25.56 -10.95 6.08
C SER A 194 24.73 -10.07 5.12
N ASN A 195 23.75 -10.63 4.42
CA ASN A 195 22.96 -9.94 3.39
C ASN A 195 21.48 -9.84 3.80
N VAL A 196 21.23 -9.05 4.85
CA VAL A 196 19.87 -8.73 5.29
C VAL A 196 19.38 -7.51 4.52
N LYS A 197 18.22 -7.63 3.88
CA LYS A 197 17.53 -6.50 3.24
C LYS A 197 16.12 -6.38 3.77
N GLN A 198 15.63 -5.14 3.84
CA GLN A 198 14.22 -4.90 4.08
C GLN A 198 13.45 -5.17 2.78
N GLN A 199 12.51 -6.10 2.82
CA GLN A 199 11.68 -6.46 1.68
C GLN A 199 10.21 -6.50 2.08
N VAL A 200 9.32 -6.39 1.09
CA VAL A 200 7.89 -6.53 1.27
C VAL A 200 7.45 -7.89 0.77
N LEU A 201 7.00 -8.72 1.70
CA LEU A 201 6.40 -10.00 1.36
C LEU A 201 4.90 -9.85 1.15
N VAL A 202 4.43 -10.32 -0.01
CA VAL A 202 3.01 -10.39 -0.33
C VAL A 202 2.58 -11.85 -0.36
N TYR A 203 1.67 -12.23 0.52
CA TYR A 203 1.22 -13.61 0.62
C TYR A 203 -0.23 -13.71 1.07
N GLY A 204 -0.87 -14.84 0.77
CA GLY A 204 -2.26 -15.10 1.13
C GLY A 204 -2.96 -15.96 0.09
N CYS A 205 -4.28 -15.81 0.00
CA CYS A 205 -5.12 -16.50 -0.97
C CYS A 205 -5.98 -15.47 -1.71
N ILE A 206 -5.95 -15.51 -3.03
CA ILE A 206 -6.74 -14.60 -3.88
C ILE A 206 -8.11 -15.18 -4.26
N GLU A 207 -8.25 -16.51 -4.22
CA GLU A 207 -9.52 -17.18 -4.54
C GLU A 207 -10.56 -16.95 -3.44
N HIS A 208 -11.83 -16.81 -3.83
CA HIS A 208 -12.93 -16.54 -2.91
C HIS A 208 -13.75 -17.81 -2.68
N SER A 209 -14.16 -18.06 -1.43
CA SER A 209 -15.08 -19.16 -1.07
C SER A 209 -16.53 -18.94 -1.54
N HIS A 210 -16.78 -17.94 -2.39
CA HIS A 210 -18.12 -17.60 -2.87
C HIS A 210 -18.01 -16.91 -4.23
N PRO A 211 -19.04 -17.00 -5.07
CA PRO A 211 -19.09 -16.22 -6.30
C PRO A 211 -19.13 -14.72 -5.98
N ILE A 212 -18.40 -13.94 -6.75
CA ILE A 212 -18.39 -12.48 -6.62
C ILE A 212 -19.47 -11.92 -7.54
N GLU A 213 -20.58 -11.47 -6.95
CA GLU A 213 -21.63 -10.81 -7.73
C GLU A 213 -21.09 -9.52 -8.40
N ARG A 214 -21.33 -9.39 -9.71
CA ARG A 214 -20.82 -8.28 -10.53
C ARG A 214 -21.21 -6.89 -10.02
N ASN A 215 -22.44 -6.74 -9.52
CA ASN A 215 -22.94 -5.49 -8.95
C ASN A 215 -22.26 -5.11 -7.62
N LYS A 216 -21.61 -6.06 -6.94
CA LYS A 216 -20.85 -5.86 -5.69
C LYS A 216 -19.35 -5.68 -5.93
N ILE A 217 -18.88 -5.83 -7.17
CA ILE A 217 -17.49 -5.52 -7.55
C ILE A 217 -17.29 -4.01 -7.40
N ARG A 218 -16.14 -3.61 -6.83
CA ARG A 218 -15.77 -2.20 -6.73
C ARG A 218 -15.15 -1.75 -8.04
N LEU A 219 -15.41 -0.51 -8.43
CA LEU A 219 -14.67 0.11 -9.54
C LEU A 219 -13.18 0.16 -9.15
N SER A 220 -12.32 -0.40 -10.00
CA SER A 220 -10.88 -0.42 -9.76
C SER A 220 -10.34 1.00 -9.68
N LYS A 221 -9.21 1.17 -9.00
CA LYS A 221 -8.54 2.46 -8.88
C LYS A 221 -8.12 2.97 -10.26
N VAL A 222 -7.56 2.11 -11.11
CA VAL A 222 -7.17 2.47 -12.49
C VAL A 222 -8.36 3.03 -13.27
N ALA A 223 -9.53 2.37 -13.19
CA ALA A 223 -10.75 2.86 -13.84
C ALA A 223 -11.26 4.17 -13.22
N LYS A 224 -11.15 4.34 -11.90
CA LYS A 224 -11.50 5.62 -11.24
C LYS A 224 -10.60 6.75 -11.67
N ASP A 225 -9.29 6.52 -11.71
CA ASP A 225 -8.29 7.53 -12.01
C ASP A 225 -8.45 7.97 -13.47
N ARG A 226 -8.55 7.04 -14.43
CA ARG A 226 -8.82 7.36 -15.83
C ARG A 226 -10.18 8.07 -16.03
N ALA A 227 -11.25 7.61 -15.36
CA ALA A 227 -12.53 8.32 -15.43
C ALA A 227 -12.42 9.74 -14.84
N SER A 228 -11.64 9.91 -13.77
CA SER A 228 -11.40 11.21 -13.15
C SER A 228 -10.63 12.17 -14.06
N GLU A 229 -9.65 11.66 -14.81
CA GLU A 229 -8.87 12.43 -15.79
C GLU A 229 -9.74 12.93 -16.95
N LEU A 230 -10.60 12.06 -17.50
CA LEU A 230 -11.55 12.45 -18.55
C LEU A 230 -12.50 13.54 -18.07
N ILE A 231 -13.05 13.37 -16.86
CA ILE A 231 -13.97 14.34 -16.26
C ILE A 231 -13.24 15.67 -15.97
N ALA A 232 -12.02 15.62 -15.45
CA ALA A 232 -11.21 16.80 -15.18
C ALA A 232 -10.84 17.56 -16.47
N SER A 233 -10.72 16.84 -17.58
CA SER A 233 -10.50 17.41 -18.92
C SER A 233 -11.78 18.02 -19.54
N GLY A 234 -12.92 18.00 -18.84
CA GLY A 234 -14.18 18.56 -19.32
C GLY A 234 -15.01 17.61 -20.18
N VAL A 235 -14.64 16.34 -20.28
CA VAL A 235 -15.42 15.35 -21.06
C VAL A 235 -16.81 15.17 -20.42
N PRO A 236 -17.91 15.26 -21.20
CA PRO A 236 -19.26 15.06 -20.68
C PRO A 236 -19.45 13.66 -20.08
N SER A 237 -20.26 13.57 -19.03
CA SER A 237 -20.47 12.31 -18.29
C SER A 237 -21.03 11.19 -19.17
N ASP A 238 -21.91 11.50 -20.12
CA ASP A 238 -22.50 10.52 -21.03
C ASP A 238 -21.45 9.89 -21.95
N VAL A 239 -20.47 10.69 -22.40
CA VAL A 239 -19.35 10.23 -23.22
C VAL A 239 -18.46 9.29 -22.41
N VAL A 240 -18.13 9.66 -21.16
CA VAL A 240 -17.36 8.78 -20.25
C VAL A 240 -18.09 7.47 -20.01
N LEU A 241 -19.40 7.48 -19.75
CA LEU A 241 -20.18 6.24 -19.57
C LEU A 241 -20.18 5.37 -20.82
N LYS A 242 -20.28 5.98 -22.01
CA LYS A 242 -20.24 5.25 -23.28
C LYS A 242 -18.88 4.57 -23.50
N GLU A 243 -17.78 5.26 -23.22
CA GLU A 243 -16.42 4.69 -23.32
C GLU A 243 -16.21 3.53 -22.34
N TYR A 244 -16.68 3.66 -21.09
CA TYR A 244 -16.55 2.57 -20.12
C TYR A 244 -17.49 1.39 -20.42
N ARG A 245 -18.60 1.64 -21.13
CA ARG A 245 -19.50 0.56 -21.59
C ARG A 245 -18.80 -0.33 -22.62
N SER A 246 -18.06 0.24 -23.57
CA SER A 246 -17.31 -0.55 -24.54
C SER A 246 -16.11 -1.26 -23.91
N MET A 247 -15.42 -0.65 -22.94
CA MET A 247 -14.38 -1.35 -22.18
C MET A 247 -14.92 -2.55 -21.40
N HIS A 248 -16.14 -2.45 -20.87
CA HIS A 248 -16.78 -3.56 -20.16
C HIS A 248 -17.12 -4.74 -21.08
N GLU A 249 -17.37 -4.51 -22.38
CA GLU A 249 -17.56 -5.60 -23.34
C GLU A 249 -16.27 -6.42 -23.53
N GLN A 250 -15.10 -5.79 -23.33
CA GLN A 250 -13.78 -6.45 -23.40
C GLN A 250 -13.40 -7.16 -22.08
N ASP A 251 -13.82 -6.61 -20.94
CA ASP A 251 -13.59 -7.19 -19.60
C ASP A 251 -14.93 -7.40 -18.88
N PRO A 252 -15.57 -8.58 -19.04
CA PRO A 252 -16.86 -8.91 -18.42
C PRO A 252 -16.83 -8.97 -16.89
N GLU A 253 -15.64 -9.02 -16.28
CA GLU A 253 -15.46 -9.01 -14.82
C GLU A 253 -15.34 -7.59 -14.25
N SER A 254 -15.22 -6.57 -15.11
CA SER A 254 -15.21 -5.18 -14.68
C SER A 254 -16.58 -4.73 -14.17
N LYS A 255 -16.58 -3.85 -13.17
CA LYS A 255 -17.82 -3.20 -12.73
C LYS A 255 -18.23 -2.16 -13.79
N PRO A 256 -19.44 -2.23 -14.38
CA PRO A 256 -19.90 -1.19 -15.28
C PRO A 256 -20.01 0.15 -14.53
N LEU A 257 -19.50 1.20 -15.15
CA LEU A 257 -19.57 2.56 -14.60
C LEU A 257 -21.01 3.07 -14.66
N LYS A 258 -21.50 3.69 -13.57
CA LYS A 258 -22.83 4.31 -13.50
C LYS A 258 -22.74 5.81 -13.21
N TYR A 259 -23.83 6.55 -13.43
CA TYR A 259 -23.91 7.97 -13.10
C TYR A 259 -23.60 8.25 -11.61
N GLU A 260 -24.00 7.36 -10.69
CA GLU A 260 -23.69 7.53 -9.27
C GLU A 260 -22.20 7.40 -8.96
N ASP A 261 -21.46 6.61 -9.75
CA ASP A 261 -20.02 6.49 -9.61
C ASP A 261 -19.34 7.77 -10.14
N ILE A 262 -19.77 8.28 -11.30
CA ILE A 262 -19.30 9.57 -11.85
C ILE A 262 -19.55 10.71 -10.88
N TYR A 263 -20.73 10.76 -10.27
CA TYR A 263 -21.06 11.75 -9.24
C TYR A 263 -20.04 11.72 -8.10
N ARG A 264 -19.73 10.53 -7.58
CA ARG A 264 -18.75 10.36 -6.49
C ARG A 264 -17.35 10.76 -6.93
N ILE A 265 -16.94 10.41 -8.14
CA ILE A 265 -15.64 10.79 -8.71
C ILE A 265 -15.55 12.32 -8.82
N LYS A 266 -16.53 12.98 -9.44
CA LYS A 266 -16.62 14.45 -9.53
C LYS A 266 -16.48 15.11 -8.17
N LYS A 267 -17.22 14.58 -7.17
CA LYS A 267 -17.18 15.08 -5.79
C LYS A 267 -15.81 14.90 -5.16
N MET A 268 -15.16 13.75 -5.34
CA MET A 268 -13.81 13.49 -4.83
C MET A 268 -12.75 14.40 -5.44
N CYS A 269 -12.86 14.70 -6.74
CA CYS A 269 -11.94 15.57 -7.45
C CYS A 269 -12.13 17.07 -7.14
N LYS A 270 -13.09 17.43 -6.27
CA LYS A 270 -13.44 18.82 -5.93
C LYS A 270 -13.69 19.71 -7.17
N LEU A 271 -14.16 19.12 -8.27
CA LEU A 271 -14.44 19.87 -9.49
C LEU A 271 -15.62 20.82 -9.22
N LYS A 272 -15.41 22.11 -9.50
CA LYS A 272 -16.38 23.18 -9.21
C LYS A 272 -17.70 22.94 -9.95
N GLY A 273 -18.82 23.32 -9.33
CA GLY A 273 -20.16 23.24 -9.95
C GLY A 273 -21.03 22.04 -9.54
N TYR A 274 -20.56 21.19 -8.60
CA TYR A 274 -21.32 20.01 -8.16
C TYR A 274 -21.69 19.98 -6.67
N GLY A 275 -21.21 20.96 -5.89
CA GLY A 275 -21.79 21.24 -4.58
C GLY A 275 -23.13 21.93 -4.83
N GLY A 276 -24.24 21.22 -4.67
CA GLY A 276 -25.62 21.63 -5.01
C GLY A 276 -26.18 22.83 -4.22
N LYS A 277 -25.38 23.89 -4.08
CA LYS A 277 -25.76 25.19 -3.56
C LYS A 277 -25.07 26.20 -4.47
N ASN A 278 -25.82 26.83 -5.37
CA ASN A 278 -25.41 27.90 -6.29
C ASN A 278 -24.79 27.47 -7.64
N VAL A 279 -25.46 26.57 -8.36
CA VAL A 279 -25.41 26.67 -9.83
C VAL A 279 -26.75 27.25 -10.24
N GLN A 280 -26.78 28.57 -10.45
CA GLN A 280 -27.77 29.12 -11.36
C GLN A 280 -27.47 28.50 -12.71
N ASP A 281 -28.41 27.75 -13.25
CA ASP A 281 -28.36 27.20 -14.60
C ASP A 281 -28.05 28.33 -15.56
N ILE A 282 -26.77 28.44 -15.96
CA ILE A 282 -26.43 29.19 -17.16
C ILE A 282 -26.89 28.30 -18.29
N THR A 283 -28.05 28.67 -18.83
CA THR A 283 -28.75 28.10 -19.97
C THR A 283 -27.76 27.57 -21.01
N ALA A 284 -27.69 26.24 -21.14
CA ALA A 284 -26.83 25.53 -22.07
C ALA A 284 -27.41 25.56 -23.49
N SER A 285 -27.62 26.76 -24.06
CA SER A 285 -28.12 26.94 -25.43
C SER A 285 -27.08 27.52 -26.39
N HIS A 286 -25.80 27.61 -26.02
CA HIS A 286 -24.73 27.96 -26.95
C HIS A 286 -23.49 27.09 -26.71
N LEU A 287 -23.48 25.92 -27.35
CA LEU A 287 -22.23 25.23 -27.66
C LEU A 287 -21.68 25.82 -28.96
N PRO A 288 -20.53 26.52 -28.96
CA PRO A 288 -19.86 26.87 -30.19
C PRO A 288 -19.20 25.60 -30.75
N ILE A 289 -19.76 25.10 -31.84
CA ILE A 289 -19.06 24.20 -32.76
C ILE A 289 -18.02 25.07 -33.48
N GLY A 290 -16.76 25.05 -33.03
CA GLY A 290 -15.70 25.76 -33.74
C GLY A 290 -14.46 26.06 -32.91
N SER A 291 -13.41 25.29 -33.17
CA SER A 291 -11.99 25.66 -33.26
C SER A 291 -11.36 26.73 -32.35
N THR A 292 -10.15 26.37 -31.89
CA THR A 292 -9.02 27.23 -31.47
C THR A 292 -9.03 27.69 -30.01
N LEU A 293 -8.44 26.83 -29.17
CA LEU A 293 -7.94 27.16 -27.83
C LEU A 293 -6.83 28.22 -27.90
N LYS A 294 -7.20 29.49 -27.73
CA LYS A 294 -6.33 30.51 -27.11
C LYS A 294 -7.19 31.30 -26.12
N GLY A 295 -6.98 31.03 -24.84
CA GLY A 295 -7.81 31.53 -23.74
C GLY A 295 -6.99 32.09 -22.60
N THR A 296 -7.02 33.40 -22.50
CA THR A 296 -6.28 34.33 -21.64
C THR A 296 -6.64 34.21 -20.16
N LEU A 297 -5.66 34.54 -19.31
CA LEU A 297 -5.74 34.68 -17.85
C LEU A 297 -6.94 35.54 -17.40
N VAL A 298 -7.96 34.90 -16.79
CA VAL A 298 -9.03 35.61 -16.08
C VAL A 298 -8.72 35.66 -14.57
N ARG A 299 -8.54 36.90 -14.10
CA ARG A 299 -8.22 37.32 -12.73
C ARG A 299 -9.37 36.96 -11.77
N LYS A 300 -9.10 36.04 -10.83
CA LYS A 300 -10.03 35.59 -9.79
C LYS A 300 -10.36 36.72 -8.80
N ARG A 301 -11.64 37.08 -8.67
CA ARG A 301 -12.17 37.76 -7.48
C ARG A 301 -12.44 36.71 -6.39
N ALA A 302 -11.87 36.92 -5.21
CA ALA A 302 -12.07 36.08 -4.04
C ALA A 302 -13.38 36.48 -3.33
N THR A 303 -14.37 35.61 -3.33
CA THR A 303 -15.53 35.71 -2.45
C THR A 303 -15.34 34.81 -1.23
N LYS A 304 -15.39 35.46 -0.08
CA LYS A 304 -15.27 34.94 1.27
C LYS A 304 -16.62 34.33 1.65
N THR A 305 -16.70 33.02 1.83
CA THR A 305 -17.95 32.38 2.32
C THR A 305 -17.61 31.34 3.38
N SER A 306 -18.20 31.52 4.55
CA SER A 306 -18.03 30.77 5.79
C SER A 306 -18.72 29.41 5.74
N ILE A 307 -17.97 28.34 5.97
CA ILE A 307 -18.47 26.99 6.26
C ILE A 307 -18.00 26.63 7.67
N SER A 308 -18.92 26.64 8.61
CA SER A 308 -18.73 26.44 10.05
C SER A 308 -19.41 25.14 10.48
N SER A 309 -18.63 24.07 10.67
CA SER A 309 -18.84 23.05 11.72
C SER A 309 -17.88 21.86 11.60
N GLU A 310 -17.55 21.36 10.40
CA GLU A 310 -16.52 20.30 10.25
C GLU A 310 -15.09 20.83 10.41
N ASN A 311 -14.88 22.13 10.16
CA ASN A 311 -13.59 22.79 10.38
C ASN A 311 -13.16 22.87 11.85
N ASP A 312 -14.08 22.74 12.83
CA ASP A 312 -13.74 22.99 14.23
C ASP A 312 -13.02 21.82 14.91
N ILE A 313 -13.27 20.58 14.46
CA ILE A 313 -12.57 19.39 15.00
C ILE A 313 -11.12 19.38 14.49
N ASP A 314 -10.93 19.57 13.18
CA ASP A 314 -9.59 19.62 12.59
C ASP A 314 -8.79 20.83 13.09
N LYS A 315 -9.44 21.98 13.31
CA LYS A 315 -8.79 23.18 13.88
C LYS A 315 -8.40 23.00 15.35
N LYS A 316 -9.17 22.25 16.15
CA LYS A 316 -8.79 21.90 17.53
C LYS A 316 -7.59 20.95 17.54
N ARG A 317 -7.58 19.95 16.66
CA ARG A 317 -6.46 19.01 16.52
C ARG A 317 -5.18 19.74 16.11
N LEU A 318 -5.24 20.58 15.07
CA LEU A 318 -4.09 21.38 14.62
C LEU A 318 -3.56 22.32 15.71
N LYS A 319 -4.45 22.90 16.51
CA LYS A 319 -4.04 23.74 17.66
C LYS A 319 -3.32 22.94 18.75
N ASN A 320 -3.69 21.68 18.98
CA ASN A 320 -2.97 20.83 19.93
C ASN A 320 -1.61 20.40 19.38
N GLU A 321 -1.54 19.95 18.13
CA GLU A 321 -0.28 19.58 17.47
C GLU A 321 0.70 20.78 17.44
N GLN A 322 0.21 21.99 17.17
CA GLN A 322 1.03 23.21 17.23
C GLN A 322 1.52 23.53 18.64
N LYS A 323 0.73 23.25 19.70
CA LYS A 323 1.16 23.45 21.08
C LYS A 323 2.26 22.47 21.46
N GLU A 324 2.14 21.20 21.08
CA GLU A 324 3.17 20.19 21.32
C GLU A 324 4.48 20.56 20.61
N LEU A 325 4.41 20.98 19.34
CA LEU A 325 5.58 21.47 18.61
C LEU A 325 6.25 22.68 19.28
N ASN A 326 5.48 23.62 19.80
CA ASN A 326 6.03 24.78 20.50
C ASN A 326 6.70 24.39 21.84
N VAL A 327 6.21 23.35 22.53
CA VAL A 327 6.86 22.82 23.73
C VAL A 327 8.21 22.21 23.36
N ILE A 328 8.24 21.38 22.31
CA ILE A 328 9.48 20.75 21.82
C ILE A 328 10.49 21.83 21.39
N LEU A 329 10.07 22.83 20.61
CA LEU A 329 10.95 23.92 20.18
C LEU A 329 11.59 24.66 21.37
N LYS A 330 10.82 24.93 22.42
CA LYS A 330 11.33 25.57 23.63
C LYS A 330 12.35 24.70 24.37
N GLU A 331 12.16 23.37 24.37
CA GLU A 331 13.15 22.44 24.93
C GLU A 331 14.45 22.46 24.12
N PHE A 332 14.39 22.54 22.79
CA PHE A 332 15.56 22.68 21.93
C PHE A 332 16.32 23.99 22.19
N GLU A 333 15.63 25.12 22.29
CA GLU A 333 16.25 26.41 22.64
C GLU A 333 16.98 26.34 24.00
N MET A 334 16.37 25.71 25.01
CA MET A 334 17.02 25.50 26.31
C MET A 334 18.28 24.63 26.23
N VAL A 335 18.31 23.63 25.33
CA VAL A 335 19.50 22.79 25.11
C VAL A 335 20.59 23.60 24.42
N GLU A 336 20.26 24.41 23.41
CA GLU A 336 21.22 25.28 22.73
C GLU A 336 21.88 26.29 23.69
N ASP A 337 21.09 26.94 24.56
CA ASP A 337 21.60 27.87 25.57
C ASP A 337 22.56 27.20 26.56
N LYS A 338 22.25 25.96 26.98
CA LYS A 338 23.12 25.15 27.84
C LYS A 338 24.40 24.75 27.11
N MET A 339 24.31 24.32 25.85
CA MET A 339 25.50 23.99 25.04
C MET A 339 26.38 25.22 24.81
N SER A 340 25.78 26.38 24.58
CA SER A 340 26.49 27.66 24.46
C SER A 340 27.22 28.04 25.75
N SER A 341 26.55 27.90 26.90
CA SER A 341 27.15 28.12 28.22
C SER A 341 28.34 27.20 28.49
N ILE A 342 28.21 25.91 28.14
CA ILE A 342 29.28 24.92 28.31
C ILE A 342 30.44 25.20 27.35
N LYS A 343 30.15 25.58 26.11
CA LYS A 343 31.19 25.98 25.15
C LYS A 343 32.02 27.15 25.69
N LYS A 344 31.37 28.17 26.25
CA LYS A 344 32.07 29.30 26.90
C LYS A 344 32.93 28.83 28.07
N PHE A 345 32.43 27.91 28.90
CA PHE A 345 33.20 27.35 30.02
C PHE A 345 34.42 26.54 29.56
N LEU A 346 34.30 25.76 28.48
CA LEU A 346 35.40 24.97 27.94
C LEU A 346 36.52 25.84 27.36
N ILE A 347 36.17 27.01 26.79
CA ILE A 347 37.11 27.97 26.22
C ILE A 347 37.83 28.79 27.30
N ALA A 348 37.26 28.95 28.49
CA ALA A 348 37.88 29.74 29.56
C ALA A 348 39.17 29.06 30.09
N ASP A 349 40.31 29.74 30.00
CA ASP A 349 41.64 29.20 30.33
C ASP A 349 41.90 29.07 31.84
N ASP A 350 41.07 29.71 32.67
CA ASP A 350 41.19 29.75 34.13
C ASP A 350 40.64 28.50 34.83
N LYS A 351 40.03 27.57 34.10
CA LYS A 351 39.37 26.39 34.67
C LYS A 351 40.23 25.13 34.61
N PRO A 352 40.37 24.40 35.73
CA PRO A 352 41.13 23.16 35.76
C PRO A 352 40.48 22.09 34.87
N ILE A 353 41.32 21.29 34.19
CA ILE A 353 40.90 20.26 33.22
C ILE A 353 39.91 19.25 33.83
N ALA A 354 40.05 18.95 35.13
CA ALA A 354 39.15 18.04 35.84
C ALA A 354 37.69 18.55 35.88
N GLU A 355 37.47 19.85 36.08
CA GLU A 355 36.14 20.46 36.06
C GLU A 355 35.53 20.46 34.65
N LYS A 356 36.35 20.76 33.64
CA LYS A 356 35.93 20.69 32.22
C LYS A 356 35.49 19.27 31.84
N LYS A 357 36.21 18.25 32.28
CA LYS A 357 35.87 16.84 32.03
C LYS A 357 34.55 16.44 32.71
N HIS A 358 34.37 16.79 33.97
CA HIS A 358 33.12 16.51 34.70
C HIS A 358 31.89 17.13 34.02
N LEU A 359 32.02 18.34 33.46
CA LEU A 359 30.93 18.99 32.71
C LEU A 359 30.60 18.26 31.39
N VAL A 360 31.61 17.78 30.67
CA VAL A 360 31.40 17.00 29.44
C VAL A 360 30.69 15.67 29.74
N ASP A 361 31.09 14.98 30.82
CA ASP A 361 30.47 13.73 31.24
C ASP A 361 29.01 13.95 31.69
N SER A 362 28.74 15.04 32.42
CA SER A 362 27.39 15.45 32.81
C SER A 362 26.50 15.75 31.60
N LEU A 363 27.05 16.42 30.57
CA LEU A 363 26.33 16.70 29.32
C LEU A 363 26.05 15.42 28.53
N SER A 364 27.00 14.49 28.49
CA SER A 364 26.84 13.17 27.85
C SER A 364 25.69 12.37 28.49
N SER A 365 25.57 12.42 29.82
CA SER A 365 24.46 11.82 30.56
C SER A 365 23.11 12.48 30.24
N LEU A 366 23.06 13.82 30.17
CA LEU A 366 21.85 14.57 29.78
C LEU A 366 21.37 14.24 28.38
N LEU A 367 22.29 14.16 27.40
CA LEU A 367 21.96 13.78 26.02
C LEU A 367 21.49 12.33 25.92
N SER A 368 22.11 11.43 26.69
CA SER A 368 21.69 10.02 26.75
C SER A 368 20.27 9.88 27.30
N ASN A 369 19.90 10.68 28.30
CA ASN A 369 18.53 10.72 28.81
C ASN A 369 17.56 11.30 27.77
N PHE A 370 17.93 12.37 27.06
CA PHE A 370 17.07 12.99 26.05
C PHE A 370 16.77 12.04 24.87
N VAL A 371 17.76 11.25 24.44
CA VAL A 371 17.59 10.23 23.40
C VAL A 371 16.81 9.01 23.93
N GLY A 372 16.95 8.68 25.21
CA GLY A 372 16.30 7.53 25.84
C GLY A 372 14.87 7.75 26.31
N SER A 373 14.46 8.98 26.65
CA SER A 373 13.16 9.28 27.26
C SER A 373 12.10 9.73 26.26
N SER A 374 12.23 9.39 24.98
CA SER A 374 11.18 9.67 24.00
C SER A 374 9.90 8.95 24.41
N PRO A 375 8.80 9.67 24.77
CA PRO A 375 7.59 9.08 25.34
C PRO A 375 6.75 8.28 24.32
N LEU A 376 7.28 8.09 23.11
CA LEU A 376 6.69 7.29 22.04
C LEU A 376 6.92 5.78 22.21
N SER A 377 7.59 5.34 23.29
CA SER A 377 7.99 3.95 23.49
C SER A 377 6.99 3.11 24.30
N ASP A 378 6.06 3.75 25.03
CA ASP A 378 5.07 3.07 25.88
C ASP A 378 3.62 3.47 25.49
N GLN A 379 3.16 3.05 24.29
CA GLN A 379 1.72 2.88 23.96
C GLN A 379 1.48 1.73 22.99
#